data_AF-A0AAV2IPS6-F1
#
_entry.id   AF-A0AAV2IPS6-F1
#
_cell.length_a   1.000
_cell.length_b   1.000
_cell.length_c   1.000
_cell.angle_alpha   90.00
_cell.angle_beta   90.00
_cell.angle_gamma   90.00
#
_symmetry.space_group_name_H-M   'P 1'
#
loop_
_entity.id
_entity.type
_entity.pdbx_description
1 polymer ?
#
loop_
_entity_poly.entity_id
_entity_poly.type
_entity_poly.pdbx_seq_one_letter_code
_entity_poly.pdbx_strand_id
1 'polypeptide(L)'
;MLFVAETTQPLIAPVDITICATASSCTTKSSRFTYAIPLEIVYLTPLQTWNPYNLSNLSIPPKNGRTGSLTIKEKAFNGTATKVYHYLTPASFYSSSTGEVDPADTTNGAVGVLDQTGKIRAVTASGIQVV
;
A
#
# COMPACT_ATOMS: atom_id res chain seq x y z
N MET A 1 -7.62 15.84 9.26
CA MET A 1 -7.85 16.92 10.24
C MET A 1 -6.69 17.90 10.15
N LEU A 2 -6.96 19.20 10.19
CA LEU A 2 -5.93 20.24 10.18
C LEU A 2 -5.70 20.68 11.63
N PHE A 3 -4.46 20.60 12.11
CA PHE A 3 -4.11 21.14 13.43
C PHE A 3 -3.54 22.53 13.27
N VAL A 4 -4.01 23.46 14.11
CA VAL A 4 -3.59 24.87 14.10
C VAL A 4 -3.17 25.28 15.50
N ALA A 5 -2.04 25.96 15.63
CA ALA A 5 -1.59 26.53 16.90
C ALA A 5 -1.10 27.98 16.71
N GLU A 6 -1.55 28.89 17.58
CA GLU A 6 -0.99 30.24 17.64
C GLU A 6 0.42 30.19 18.23
N THR A 7 1.34 31.02 17.72
CA THR A 7 2.74 31.03 18.13
C THR A 7 3.31 32.45 18.15
N THR A 8 4.39 32.64 18.89
CA THR A 8 5.15 33.90 18.98
C THR A 8 6.48 33.86 18.23
N GLN A 9 6.78 32.74 17.53
CA GLN A 9 8.04 32.56 16.80
C GLN A 9 8.21 33.62 15.69
N PRO A 10 9.26 34.47 15.72
CA PRO A 10 9.45 35.57 14.76
C PRO A 10 9.60 35.14 13.29
N LEU A 11 10.04 33.90 13.03
CA LEU A 11 10.26 33.39 11.68
C LEU A 11 8.99 33.02 10.90
N ILE A 12 7.82 32.98 11.55
CA ILE A 12 6.55 32.58 10.91
C ILE A 12 5.78 33.82 10.53
N ALA A 13 5.48 34.06 9.26
CA ALA A 13 4.77 35.26 8.82
C ALA A 13 3.48 35.54 9.64
N PRO A 14 3.25 36.78 10.09
CA PRO A 14 2.05 37.12 10.83
C PRO A 14 0.85 37.31 9.90
N VAL A 15 -0.34 37.14 10.47
CA VAL A 15 -1.62 37.45 9.86
C VAL A 15 -2.33 38.47 10.77
N ASP A 16 -2.79 39.55 10.16
CA ASP A 16 -3.55 40.58 10.87
C ASP A 16 -5.01 40.18 11.02
N ILE A 17 -5.47 40.08 12.27
CA ILE A 17 -6.84 39.74 12.62
C ILE A 17 -7.48 41.00 13.21
N THR A 18 -8.53 41.50 12.55
CA THR A 18 -9.31 42.64 13.07
C THR A 18 -10.45 42.10 13.93
N ILE A 19 -10.48 42.50 15.20
CA ILE A 19 -11.52 42.10 16.16
C ILE A 19 -12.31 43.36 16.53
N CYS A 20 -13.61 43.34 16.30
CA CYS A 20 -14.51 44.45 16.61
C CYS A 20 -15.40 44.11 17.80
N ALA A 21 -15.34 44.90 18.87
CA ALA A 21 -16.24 44.76 20.02
C ALA A 21 -17.61 45.39 19.73
N THR A 22 -17.64 46.42 18.89
CA THR A 22 -18.84 47.06 18.33
C THR A 22 -18.57 47.46 16.88
N ALA A 23 -19.60 47.84 16.12
CA ALA A 23 -19.44 48.27 14.71
C ALA A 23 -18.48 49.47 14.53
N SER A 24 -18.21 50.24 15.58
CA SER A 24 -17.35 51.43 15.58
C SER A 24 -16.06 51.29 16.41
N SER A 25 -15.84 50.16 17.08
CA SER A 25 -14.64 49.91 17.88
C SER A 25 -13.99 48.59 17.45
N CYS A 26 -12.95 48.70 16.62
CA CYS A 26 -12.19 47.60 16.07
C CYS A 26 -10.70 47.74 16.40
N THR A 27 -10.08 46.61 16.76
CA THR A 27 -8.65 46.51 17.07
C THR A 27 -8.03 45.44 16.18
N THR A 28 -6.92 45.77 15.53
CA THR A 28 -6.14 44.81 14.74
C THR A 28 -5.06 44.17 15.60
N LYS A 29 -5.03 42.83 15.64
CA LYS A 29 -4.00 42.03 16.31
C LYS A 29 -3.22 41.23 15.25
N SER A 30 -1.91 41.42 15.22
CA SER A 30 -0.99 40.59 14.43
C SER A 30 -0.71 39.28 15.17
N SER A 31 -1.23 38.15 14.68
CA SER A 31 -1.02 36.80 15.25
C SER A 31 -0.32 35.89 14.25
N ARG A 32 0.45 34.91 14.72
CA ARG A 32 1.16 33.92 13.88
C ARG A 32 0.60 32.53 14.16
N PHE A 33 0.49 31.70 13.13
CA PHE A 33 -0.06 30.35 13.27
C PHE A 33 0.85 29.31 12.59
N THR A 34 1.03 28.17 13.26
CA THR A 34 1.58 26.96 12.64
C THR A 34 0.43 26.02 12.27
N TYR A 35 0.65 25.29 11.18
CA TYR A 35 -0.29 24.29 10.68
C TYR A 35 0.44 22.95 10.61
N ALA A 36 -0.22 21.90 11.10
CA ALA A 36 0.22 20.53 10.83
C ALA A 36 -0.87 19.83 10.03
N ILE A 37 -0.47 19.40 8.83
CA ILE A 37 -1.29 18.54 7.97
C ILE A 37 -0.71 17.14 8.13
N PRO A 38 -1.44 16.18 8.74
CA PRO A 38 -1.00 14.80 8.77
C PRO A 38 -1.08 14.25 7.34
N LEU A 39 0.07 14.11 6.70
CA LEU A 39 0.20 13.51 5.38
C LEU A 39 0.78 12.10 5.56
N GLU A 40 0.10 11.11 4.99
CA GLU A 40 0.64 9.77 4.78
C GLU A 40 0.86 9.60 3.28
N ILE A 41 2.11 9.27 2.91
CA ILE A 41 2.46 8.99 1.51
C ILE A 41 2.84 7.52 1.42
N VAL A 42 1.98 6.73 0.79
CA VAL A 42 2.24 5.33 0.50
C VAL A 42 2.79 5.22 -0.92
N TYR A 43 4.09 4.93 -1.04
CA TYR A 43 4.70 4.63 -2.34
C TYR A 43 4.53 3.14 -2.64
N LEU A 44 3.67 2.83 -3.61
CA LEU A 44 3.45 1.47 -4.07
C LEU A 44 4.49 1.09 -5.12
N THR A 45 4.91 -0.17 -5.09
CA THR A 45 5.89 -0.68 -6.05
C THR A 45 5.21 -0.96 -7.39
N PRO A 46 5.92 -0.82 -8.53
CA PRO A 46 5.41 -1.23 -9.84
C PRO A 46 5.00 -2.71 -9.91
N LEU A 47 5.51 -3.53 -8.97
CA LEU A 47 5.17 -4.95 -8.85
C LEU A 47 3.69 -5.18 -8.55
N GLN A 48 2.98 -4.18 -8.03
CA GLN A 48 1.55 -4.28 -7.72
C GLN A 48 0.70 -4.64 -8.94
N THR A 49 1.09 -4.20 -10.14
CA THR A 49 0.35 -4.47 -11.39
C THR A 49 1.14 -5.36 -12.36
N TRP A 50 2.36 -5.75 -11.99
CA TRP A 50 3.23 -6.53 -12.85
C TRP A 50 2.77 -8.00 -12.92
N ASN A 51 2.09 -8.35 -14.01
CA ASN A 51 1.56 -9.69 -14.27
C ASN A 51 2.23 -10.34 -15.49
N PRO A 52 3.51 -10.76 -15.40
CA PRO A 52 4.26 -11.30 -16.54
C PRO A 52 3.73 -12.65 -17.05
N TYR A 53 2.96 -13.37 -16.23
CA TYR A 53 2.37 -14.66 -16.60
C TYR A 53 0.92 -14.57 -17.07
N ASN A 54 0.38 -13.35 -17.21
CA ASN A 54 -1.01 -13.10 -17.60
C ASN A 54 -2.01 -13.94 -16.79
N LEU A 55 -1.81 -14.01 -15.47
CA LEU A 55 -2.67 -14.74 -14.54
C LEU A 55 -4.07 -14.12 -14.54
N SER A 56 -5.10 -14.95 -14.63
CA SER A 56 -6.49 -14.49 -14.61
C SER A 56 -6.85 -13.91 -13.24
N ASN A 57 -7.43 -12.71 -13.22
CA ASN A 57 -7.91 -12.08 -11.99
C ASN A 57 -9.38 -12.41 -11.77
N LEU A 58 -9.69 -13.12 -10.69
CA LEU A 58 -11.02 -13.56 -10.31
C LEU A 58 -11.56 -12.70 -9.17
N SER A 59 -12.83 -12.28 -9.26
CA SER A 59 -13.46 -11.55 -8.16
C SER A 59 -13.68 -12.41 -6.91
N ILE A 60 -13.94 -13.71 -7.11
CA ILE A 60 -14.11 -14.69 -6.04
C ILE A 60 -13.26 -15.92 -6.40
N PRO A 61 -12.28 -16.29 -5.57
CA PRO A 61 -11.49 -17.47 -5.84
C PRO A 61 -12.28 -18.75 -5.56
N PRO A 62 -12.12 -19.80 -6.38
CA PRO A 62 -12.79 -21.08 -6.15
C PRO A 62 -12.27 -21.73 -4.86
N LYS A 63 -13.15 -21.94 -3.87
CA LYS A 63 -12.83 -22.49 -2.53
C LYS A 63 -12.62 -24.02 -2.52
N ASN A 64 -12.19 -24.60 -3.63
CA ASN A 64 -12.18 -26.05 -3.89
C ASN A 64 -11.01 -26.79 -3.20
N GLY A 65 -10.61 -26.38 -1.99
CA GLY A 65 -9.49 -26.98 -1.25
C GLY A 65 -8.10 -26.69 -1.85
N ARG A 66 -7.99 -25.67 -2.72
CA ARG A 66 -6.69 -25.22 -3.27
C ARG A 66 -5.90 -24.49 -2.19
N THR A 67 -4.62 -24.85 -2.03
CA THR A 67 -3.72 -24.33 -0.99
C THR A 67 -2.50 -23.59 -1.56
N GLY A 68 -2.38 -23.49 -2.89
CA GLY A 68 -1.23 -22.86 -3.55
C GLY A 68 -0.02 -23.78 -3.72
N SER A 69 -0.22 -25.08 -3.88
CA SER A 69 0.89 -26.03 -4.09
C SER A 69 1.70 -25.71 -5.34
N LEU A 70 3.02 -25.80 -5.25
CA LEU A 70 3.96 -25.61 -6.37
C LEU A 70 4.12 -26.85 -7.25
N THR A 71 3.71 -28.03 -6.76
CA THR A 71 3.95 -29.32 -7.42
C THR A 71 2.66 -29.99 -7.85
N ILE A 72 1.58 -29.86 -7.07
CA ILE A 72 0.29 -30.51 -7.32
C ILE A 72 -0.67 -29.52 -7.99
N LYS A 73 -1.00 -29.77 -9.25
CA LYS A 73 -1.82 -28.89 -10.11
C LYS A 73 -3.22 -28.65 -9.54
N GLU A 74 -3.80 -29.66 -8.92
CA GLU A 74 -5.15 -29.64 -8.33
C GLU A 74 -5.17 -28.78 -7.05
N LYS A 75 -4.03 -28.66 -6.38
CA LYS A 75 -3.87 -27.86 -5.15
C LYS A 75 -3.27 -26.47 -5.40
N ALA A 76 -2.72 -26.17 -6.57
CA ALA A 76 -2.32 -24.82 -6.99
C ALA A 76 -3.54 -23.87 -6.97
N PHE A 77 -3.38 -22.56 -6.87
CA PHE A 77 -4.50 -21.63 -7.06
C PHE A 77 -4.89 -21.54 -8.53
N ASN A 78 -6.16 -21.23 -8.83
CA ASN A 78 -6.62 -21.08 -10.20
C ASN A 78 -6.83 -19.59 -10.49
N GLY A 79 -5.84 -18.93 -11.07
CA GLY A 79 -5.81 -17.47 -11.16
C GLY A 79 -5.46 -16.79 -9.83
N THR A 80 -5.47 -15.46 -9.86
CA THR A 80 -5.26 -14.56 -8.71
C THR A 80 -6.60 -13.93 -8.33
N ALA A 81 -6.73 -13.39 -7.13
CA ALA A 81 -7.94 -12.70 -6.72
C ALA A 81 -7.60 -11.49 -5.87
N THR A 82 -7.60 -10.30 -6.47
CA THR A 82 -7.08 -9.07 -5.85
C THR A 82 -7.65 -8.77 -4.45
N LYS A 83 -8.89 -9.15 -4.17
CA LYS A 83 -9.54 -8.93 -2.86
C LYS A 83 -9.21 -9.97 -1.78
N VAL A 84 -8.64 -11.11 -2.16
CA VAL A 84 -8.42 -12.24 -1.24
C VAL A 84 -6.94 -12.63 -1.20
N TYR A 85 -6.32 -12.79 -2.37
CA TYR A 85 -4.91 -13.09 -2.51
C TYR A 85 -4.34 -12.46 -3.78
N HIS A 86 -3.36 -11.58 -3.61
CA HIS A 86 -2.75 -10.81 -4.70
C HIS A 86 -1.36 -11.34 -5.03
N TYR A 87 -1.31 -12.49 -5.71
CA TYR A 87 -0.07 -13.16 -6.12
C TYR A 87 0.16 -12.97 -7.62
N LEU A 88 1.13 -12.14 -8.01
CA LEU A 88 1.52 -11.91 -9.41
C LEU A 88 3.03 -11.96 -9.63
N THR A 89 3.81 -11.53 -8.64
CA THR A 89 5.25 -11.33 -8.78
C THR A 89 5.93 -12.69 -8.89
N PRO A 90 6.68 -12.97 -9.98
CA PRO A 90 7.45 -14.20 -10.09
C PRO A 90 8.33 -14.41 -8.86
N ALA A 91 8.34 -15.62 -8.30
CA ALA A 91 9.23 -15.95 -7.19
C ALA A 91 10.71 -15.73 -7.57
N SER A 92 11.05 -15.91 -8.86
CA SER A 92 12.38 -15.66 -9.39
C SER A 92 12.80 -14.18 -9.39
N PHE A 93 11.88 -13.24 -9.21
CA PHE A 93 12.22 -11.82 -9.10
C PHE A 93 13.07 -11.53 -7.85
N TYR A 94 12.78 -12.24 -6.76
CA TYR A 94 13.49 -12.08 -5.48
C TYR A 94 14.65 -13.07 -5.31
N SER A 95 14.89 -13.94 -6.30
CA SER A 95 15.98 -14.92 -6.25
C SER A 95 17.30 -14.30 -6.72
N SER A 96 17.85 -13.40 -5.91
CA SER A 96 19.29 -13.13 -5.87
C SER A 96 19.82 -13.70 -4.55
N SER A 97 20.52 -14.82 -4.64
CA SER A 97 21.09 -15.58 -3.53
C SER A 97 22.33 -14.91 -2.90
N THR A 98 22.20 -13.66 -2.42
CA THR A 98 23.31 -12.93 -1.77
C THR A 98 22.87 -12.22 -0.50
N GLY A 99 22.14 -12.90 0.39
CA GLY A 99 21.80 -12.37 1.70
C GLY A 99 21.53 -13.49 2.69
N GLU A 100 22.08 -13.36 3.90
CA GLU A 100 21.80 -14.26 5.03
C GLU A 100 20.29 -14.37 5.26
N VAL A 101 19.82 -15.58 5.56
CA VAL A 101 18.41 -15.85 5.88
C VAL A 101 18.11 -15.22 7.24
N ASP A 102 17.45 -14.06 7.24
CA ASP A 102 16.95 -13.42 8.46
C ASP A 102 15.72 -14.20 8.98
N PRO A 103 15.67 -14.61 10.26
CA PRO A 103 14.49 -15.23 10.87
C PRO A 103 13.20 -14.37 10.81
N ALA A 104 13.28 -13.09 10.46
CA ALA A 104 12.13 -12.25 10.14
C ALA A 104 11.48 -12.57 8.76
N ASP A 105 12.14 -13.34 7.89
CA ASP A 105 11.64 -13.70 6.56
C ASP A 105 10.67 -14.90 6.62
N THR A 106 9.56 -14.71 7.35
CA THR A 106 8.45 -15.67 7.43
C THR A 106 7.46 -15.46 6.29
N THR A 107 7.97 -15.46 5.07
CA THR A 107 7.13 -15.41 3.88
C THR A 107 7.00 -16.84 3.36
N ASN A 108 5.77 -17.36 3.17
CA ASN A 108 5.56 -18.54 2.34
C ASN A 108 6.13 -18.23 0.94
N GLY A 109 7.39 -18.60 0.69
CA GLY A 109 8.27 -17.93 -0.28
C GLY A 109 7.80 -17.95 -1.73
N ALA A 110 6.91 -18.88 -2.07
CA ALA A 110 6.17 -18.86 -3.32
C ALA A 110 4.92 -19.73 -3.17
N VAL A 111 3.85 -19.32 -3.85
CA VAL A 111 2.66 -20.14 -4.07
C VAL A 111 2.53 -20.48 -5.55
N GLY A 112 1.98 -21.65 -5.83
CA GLY A 112 1.65 -22.07 -7.20
C GLY A 112 0.32 -21.48 -7.64
N VAL A 113 0.32 -20.75 -8.75
CA VAL A 113 -0.89 -20.25 -9.41
C VAL A 113 -0.93 -20.78 -10.85
N LEU A 114 -2.08 -21.30 -11.26
CA LEU A 114 -2.30 -21.73 -12.63
C LEU A 114 -2.46 -20.51 -13.54
N ASP A 115 -1.67 -20.48 -14.62
CA ASP A 115 -1.90 -19.56 -15.73
C ASP A 115 -3.09 -20.02 -16.60
N GLN A 116 -3.44 -19.22 -17.61
CA GLN A 116 -4.54 -19.51 -18.54
C GLN A 116 -4.36 -20.84 -19.30
N THR A 117 -3.13 -21.34 -19.41
CA THR A 117 -2.80 -22.62 -20.05
C THR A 117 -2.85 -23.79 -19.06
N GLY A 118 -3.09 -23.53 -17.77
CA GLY A 118 -3.11 -24.52 -16.71
C GLY A 118 -1.71 -24.98 -16.28
N LYS A 119 -0.66 -24.20 -16.55
CA LYS A 119 0.68 -24.42 -16.05
C LYS A 119 0.86 -23.73 -14.71
N ILE A 120 1.51 -24.40 -13.77
CA ILE A 120 1.83 -23.83 -12.46
C ILE A 120 2.94 -22.78 -12.62
N ARG A 121 2.68 -21.59 -12.08
CA ARG A 121 3.63 -20.48 -11.95
C ARG A 121 3.90 -20.24 -10.48
N ALA A 122 5.18 -20.23 -10.12
CA ALA A 122 5.62 -19.87 -8.79
C ALA A 122 5.61 -18.35 -8.66
N VAL A 123 4.72 -17.83 -7.84
CA VAL A 123 4.55 -16.38 -7.60
C VAL A 123 4.51 -16.09 -6.11
N THR A 124 4.88 -14.88 -5.74
CA THR A 124 4.79 -14.34 -4.37
C THR A 124 3.83 -13.16 -4.32
N ALA A 125 3.58 -12.64 -3.13
CA ALA A 125 2.65 -11.54 -2.90
C ALA A 125 3.16 -10.28 -3.63
N SER A 126 2.26 -9.59 -4.31
CA SER A 126 2.57 -8.39 -5.11
C SER A 126 2.24 -7.09 -4.37
N GLY A 127 2.37 -7.13 -3.04
CA GLY A 127 2.15 -5.98 -2.17
C GLY A 127 0.70 -5.79 -1.74
N ILE A 128 0.47 -4.65 -1.06
CA ILE A 128 -0.83 -4.28 -0.51
C ILE A 128 -1.71 -3.62 -1.58
N GLN A 129 -3.02 -3.79 -1.42
CA GLN A 129 -4.02 -3.01 -2.14
C GLN A 129 -4.59 -1.96 -1.20
N VAL A 130 -4.47 -0.70 -1.59
CA VAL A 130 -5.22 0.39 -0.97
C VAL A 130 -6.54 0.47 -1.72
N VAL A 131 -7.65 0.25 -1.01
CA VAL A 131 -9.02 0.22 -1.56
C VAL A 131 -9.82 1.38 -1.00
#